data_AF-N6Y2Q5-F1
#
_entry.id   AF-N6Y2Q5-F1
#
_cell.length_a   1.000
_cell.length_b   1.000
_cell.length_c   1.000
_cell.angle_alpha   90.00
_cell.angle_beta   90.00
_cell.angle_gamma   90.00
#
_symmetry.space_group_name_H-M   'P 1'
#
loop_
_entity.id
_entity.type
_entity.pdbx_description
1 polymer ?
#
loop_
_entity_poly.entity_id
_entity_poly.type
_entity_poly.pdbx_seq_one_letter_code
_entity_poly.pdbx_strand_id
1 'polypeptide(L)'
;GDDAGFLNAARIKGSHAAIKSGMLAAEAAFEALAKERERDALTAYPAAFRDSWLYAELHKTRNFKPYMKKGLYLGSLLFGIDQVVFRGKAPWTLRNSADHDKLKPAADCAKINYPKPDGVLTFDRLSSVFLSNTNHEEEQPCHLQLKDGAVPIA
;
A
#
# COMPACT_ATOMS: atom_id res chain seq x y z
N GLY A 1 2.79 9.73 -4.95
CA GLY A 1 2.02 8.56 -5.40
C GLY A 1 1.98 7.51 -4.31
N ASP A 2 1.97 6.23 -4.67
CA ASP A 2 1.82 5.14 -3.69
C ASP A 2 3.02 4.95 -2.76
N ASP A 3 4.21 5.37 -3.18
CA ASP A 3 5.41 5.42 -2.32
C ASP A 3 5.20 6.31 -1.07
N ALA A 4 4.43 7.39 -1.22
CA ALA A 4 4.00 8.26 -0.12
C ALA A 4 2.68 7.79 0.54
N GLY A 5 2.13 6.65 0.13
CA GLY A 5 0.94 6.04 0.74
C GLY A 5 -0.41 6.64 0.32
N PHE A 6 -0.55 7.22 -0.87
CA PHE A 6 -1.80 7.85 -1.32
C PHE A 6 -2.86 6.90 -1.90
N LEU A 7 -2.73 5.59 -1.72
CA LEU A 7 -3.70 4.60 -2.17
C LEU A 7 -5.00 4.68 -1.34
N ASN A 8 -6.15 4.86 -2.00
CA ASN A 8 -7.44 4.62 -1.37
C ASN A 8 -7.77 3.12 -1.39
N ALA A 9 -7.34 2.41 -0.36
CA ALA A 9 -7.50 0.96 -0.25
C ALA A 9 -8.98 0.50 -0.25
N ALA A 10 -9.89 1.31 0.29
CA ALA A 10 -11.32 0.97 0.33
C ALA A 10 -11.96 0.92 -1.06
N ARG A 11 -11.38 1.63 -2.03
CA ARG A 11 -11.87 1.71 -3.42
C ARG A 11 -10.98 0.97 -4.41
N ILE A 12 -9.81 0.51 -3.98
CA ILE A 12 -8.75 -0.04 -4.84
C ILE A 12 -8.39 0.97 -5.95
N LYS A 13 -8.20 2.24 -5.56
CA LYS A 13 -7.88 3.33 -6.50
C LYS A 13 -6.72 4.17 -5.97
N GLY A 14 -5.61 4.17 -6.70
CA GLY A 14 -4.41 4.97 -6.40
C GLY A 14 -3.98 5.87 -7.55
N SER A 15 -4.36 5.60 -8.81
CA SER A 15 -3.86 6.35 -9.97
C SER A 15 -4.24 7.83 -9.94
N HIS A 16 -5.50 8.17 -9.64
CA HIS A 16 -5.95 9.56 -9.55
C HIS A 16 -5.29 10.30 -8.38
N ALA A 17 -5.07 9.59 -7.27
CA ALA A 17 -4.36 10.09 -6.11
C ALA A 17 -2.87 10.34 -6.42
N ALA A 18 -2.23 9.43 -7.15
CA ALA A 18 -0.85 9.58 -7.61
C ALA A 18 -0.71 10.81 -8.52
N ILE A 19 -1.59 10.96 -9.51
CA ILE A 19 -1.62 12.14 -10.40
C ILE A 19 -1.78 13.42 -9.59
N LYS A 20 -2.80 13.51 -8.71
CA LYS A 20 -3.01 14.73 -7.92
C LYS A 20 -1.84 15.04 -6.99
N SER A 21 -1.28 14.01 -6.34
CA SER A 21 -0.12 14.19 -5.46
C SER A 21 1.12 14.70 -6.23
N GLY A 22 1.30 14.25 -7.48
CA GLY A 22 2.37 14.73 -8.36
C GLY A 22 2.15 16.17 -8.79
N MET A 23 0.92 16.55 -9.15
CA MET A 23 0.58 17.94 -9.49
C MET A 23 0.89 18.90 -8.33
N LEU A 24 0.45 18.56 -7.11
CA LEU A 24 0.70 19.39 -5.93
C LEU A 24 2.20 19.51 -5.61
N ALA A 25 2.96 18.43 -5.79
CA ALA A 25 4.41 18.46 -5.60
C ALA A 25 5.10 19.33 -6.65
N ALA A 26 4.66 19.24 -7.91
CA ALA A 26 5.17 20.05 -9.02
C ALA A 26 4.88 21.55 -8.81
N GLU A 27 3.65 21.91 -8.40
CA GLU A 27 3.28 23.29 -8.06
C GLU A 27 4.19 23.85 -6.96
N ALA A 28 4.37 23.10 -5.86
CA ALA A 28 5.25 23.51 -4.76
C ALA A 28 6.73 23.62 -5.18
N ALA A 29 7.21 22.71 -6.04
CA ALA A 29 8.56 22.76 -6.57
C ALA A 29 8.76 23.98 -7.48
N PHE A 30 7.82 24.25 -8.37
CA PHE A 30 7.87 25.38 -9.29
C PHE A 30 7.93 26.72 -8.53
N GLU A 31 7.09 26.91 -7.51
CA GLU A 31 7.15 28.10 -6.67
C GLU A 31 8.48 28.27 -5.93
N ALA A 32 9.10 27.16 -5.49
CA ALA A 32 10.39 27.20 -4.82
C ALA A 32 11.51 27.61 -5.78
N LEU A 33 11.51 27.03 -6.99
CA LEU A 33 12.47 27.36 -8.05
C LEU A 33 12.33 28.81 -8.50
N ALA A 34 11.10 29.33 -8.65
CA ALA A 34 10.85 30.72 -9.00
C ALA A 34 11.35 31.72 -7.93
N LYS A 35 11.56 31.26 -6.70
CA LYS A 35 12.15 32.02 -5.59
C LYS A 35 13.64 31.75 -5.40
N GLU A 36 14.27 31.05 -6.35
CA GLU A 36 15.68 30.66 -6.31
C GLU A 36 16.07 29.90 -5.03
N ARG A 37 15.12 29.13 -4.48
CA ARG A 37 15.38 28.27 -3.32
C ARG A 37 16.18 27.05 -3.74
N GLU A 38 17.10 26.63 -2.87
CA GLU A 38 17.94 25.46 -3.11
C GLU A 38 18.12 24.62 -1.84
N ARG A 39 18.30 23.31 -2.03
CA ARG A 39 18.71 22.34 -0.99
C ARG A 39 17.84 22.36 0.27
N ASP A 40 16.56 22.68 0.12
CA ASP A 40 15.62 22.75 1.23
C ASP A 40 14.36 21.89 0.99
N ALA A 41 13.49 21.84 1.99
CA ALA A 41 12.25 21.08 1.93
C ALA A 41 11.12 21.88 1.27
N LEU A 42 10.34 21.23 0.43
CA LEU A 42 9.11 21.78 -0.16
C LEU A 42 7.96 21.77 0.87
N THR A 43 8.05 22.61 1.90
CA THR A 43 7.04 22.71 2.98
C THR A 43 5.64 23.12 2.50
N ALA A 44 5.54 23.78 1.34
CA ALA A 44 4.27 24.11 0.70
C ALA A 44 3.50 22.85 0.25
N TYR A 45 4.20 21.77 -0.13
CA TYR A 45 3.56 20.56 -0.63
C TYR A 45 2.70 19.84 0.45
N PRO A 46 3.20 19.55 1.67
CA PRO A 46 2.38 18.97 2.73
C PRO A 46 1.17 19.83 3.12
N ALA A 47 1.28 21.16 3.06
CA ALA A 47 0.15 22.06 3.32
C ALA A 47 -0.90 21.96 2.21
N ALA A 48 -0.48 22.11 0.95
CA ALA A 48 -1.35 21.99 -0.21
C ALA A 48 -2.03 20.61 -0.29
N PHE A 49 -1.35 19.54 0.13
CA PHE A 49 -1.96 18.22 0.27
C PHE A 49 -3.09 18.22 1.30
N ARG A 50 -2.87 18.75 2.51
CA ARG A 50 -3.90 18.79 3.58
C ARG A 50 -5.14 19.58 3.15
N ASP A 51 -4.97 20.62 2.36
CA ASP A 51 -6.07 21.45 1.85
C ASP A 51 -6.76 20.87 0.61
N SER A 52 -6.22 19.79 0.03
CA SER A 52 -6.74 19.18 -1.19
C SER A 52 -7.91 18.21 -0.94
N TRP A 53 -8.70 17.98 -2.00
CA TRP A 53 -9.69 16.90 -2.01
C TRP A 53 -9.08 15.52 -1.76
N LEU A 54 -7.80 15.33 -2.07
CA LEU A 54 -7.13 14.05 -1.90
C LEU A 54 -6.98 13.71 -0.41
N TYR A 55 -6.59 14.69 0.41
CA TYR A 55 -6.55 14.50 1.86
C TYR A 55 -7.95 14.16 2.40
N ALA A 56 -8.97 14.90 1.98
CA ALA A 56 -10.35 14.62 2.39
C ALA A 56 -10.80 13.20 1.98
N GLU A 57 -10.46 12.74 0.77
CA GLU A 57 -10.77 11.38 0.30
C GLU A 57 -10.09 10.30 1.17
N LEU A 58 -8.78 10.43 1.39
CA LEU A 58 -8.02 9.44 2.17
C LEU A 58 -8.40 9.46 3.65
N HIS A 59 -8.63 10.65 4.21
CA HIS A 59 -9.04 10.80 5.59
C HIS A 59 -10.42 10.14 5.83
N LYS A 60 -11.35 10.25 4.87
CA LYS A 60 -12.67 9.63 4.96
C LYS A 60 -12.59 8.10 5.08
N THR A 61 -11.60 7.46 4.47
CA THR A 61 -11.46 5.99 4.45
C THR A 61 -10.32 5.47 5.33
N ARG A 62 -9.70 6.32 6.15
CA ARG A 62 -8.50 6.00 6.95
C ARG A 62 -8.63 4.78 7.88
N ASN A 63 -9.85 4.48 8.34
CA ASN A 63 -10.12 3.36 9.24
C ASN A 63 -10.38 2.03 8.50
N PHE A 64 -10.40 2.01 7.17
CA PHE A 64 -10.72 0.83 6.37
C PHE A 64 -9.80 -0.36 6.69
N LYS A 65 -8.49 -0.22 6.48
CA LYS A 65 -7.55 -1.35 6.64
C LYS A 65 -7.51 -1.88 8.08
N PRO A 66 -7.48 -1.05 9.14
CA PRO A 66 -7.58 -1.54 10.51
C PRO A 66 -8.86 -2.33 10.80
N TYR A 67 -10.02 -1.91 10.26
CA TYR A 67 -11.26 -2.70 10.40
C TYR A 67 -11.19 -4.01 9.62
N MET A 68 -10.70 -4.01 8.38
CA MET A 68 -10.58 -5.21 7.57
C MET A 68 -9.61 -6.25 8.14
N LYS A 69 -8.64 -5.85 8.99
CA LYS A 69 -7.79 -6.78 9.76
C LYS A 69 -8.59 -7.63 10.77
N LYS A 70 -9.85 -7.29 11.06
CA LYS A 70 -10.77 -8.09 11.91
C LYS A 70 -11.54 -9.17 11.13
N GLY A 71 -11.19 -9.39 9.85
CA GLY A 71 -11.87 -10.34 8.96
C GLY A 71 -12.95 -9.67 8.11
N LEU A 72 -13.38 -10.38 7.06
CA LEU A 72 -14.28 -9.85 6.03
C LEU A 72 -15.60 -9.35 6.62
N TYR A 73 -16.32 -10.19 7.36
CA TYR A 73 -17.66 -9.85 7.85
C TYR A 73 -17.65 -8.77 8.93
N LEU A 74 -16.90 -8.97 10.02
CA LEU A 74 -16.82 -8.01 11.11
C LEU A 74 -16.18 -6.69 10.67
N GLY A 75 -15.12 -6.76 9.86
CA GLY A 75 -14.47 -5.59 9.30
C GLY A 75 -15.41 -4.77 8.41
N SER A 76 -16.17 -5.45 7.53
CA SER A 76 -17.16 -4.79 6.66
C SER A 76 -18.28 -4.14 7.47
N LEU A 77 -18.79 -4.80 8.51
CA LEU A 77 -19.80 -4.22 9.39
C LEU A 77 -19.30 -2.95 10.07
N LEU A 78 -18.13 -3.01 10.70
CA LEU A 78 -17.56 -1.87 11.43
C LEU A 78 -17.21 -0.70 10.51
N PHE A 79 -16.63 -0.99 9.34
CA PHE A 79 -16.37 0.04 8.33
C PHE A 79 -17.67 0.59 7.74
N GLY A 80 -18.70 -0.24 7.56
CA GLY A 80 -20.04 0.18 7.15
C GLY A 80 -20.65 1.17 8.15
N ILE A 81 -20.54 0.91 9.45
CA ILE A 81 -20.97 1.85 10.50
C ILE A 81 -20.21 3.18 10.41
N ASP A 82 -18.88 3.13 10.26
CA ASP A 82 -18.05 4.33 10.06
C ASP A 82 -18.50 5.16 8.84
N GLN A 83 -18.80 4.51 7.72
CA GLN A 83 -19.18 5.21 6.48
C GLN A 83 -20.65 5.65 6.44
N VAL A 84 -21.57 4.92 7.07
CA VAL A 84 -23.01 5.25 7.04
C VAL A 84 -23.40 6.19 8.18
N VAL A 85 -23.00 5.87 9.41
CA VAL A 85 -23.39 6.64 10.61
C VAL A 85 -22.51 7.88 10.74
N PHE A 86 -21.19 7.69 10.71
CA PHE A 86 -20.23 8.79 10.89
C PHE A 86 -19.87 9.49 9.58
N ARG A 87 -20.32 8.99 8.42
CA ARG A 87 -20.00 9.52 7.09
C ARG A 87 -18.47 9.62 6.84
N GLY A 88 -17.69 8.74 7.46
CA GLY A 88 -16.22 8.73 7.45
C GLY A 88 -15.57 9.84 8.31
N LYS A 89 -16.35 10.48 9.18
CA LYS A 89 -15.93 11.53 10.11
C LYS A 89 -15.90 11.05 11.57
N ALA A 90 -15.66 9.77 11.81
CA ALA A 90 -15.53 9.26 13.18
C ALA A 90 -14.47 10.09 13.95
N PRO A 91 -14.67 10.39 15.25
CA PRO A 91 -13.74 11.23 16.02
C PRO A 91 -12.44 10.50 16.43
N TRP A 92 -12.14 9.34 15.84
CA TRP A 92 -10.94 8.55 16.10
C TRP A 92 -10.25 8.11 14.81
N THR A 93 -8.98 7.74 14.94
CA THR A 93 -8.18 7.12 13.88
C THR A 93 -7.53 5.86 14.41
N LEU A 94 -7.84 4.73 13.81
CA LEU A 94 -7.27 3.44 14.18
C LEU A 94 -5.84 3.29 13.65
N ARG A 95 -5.03 2.48 14.34
CA ARG A 95 -3.64 2.21 13.97
C ARG A 95 -3.48 0.82 13.37
N ASN A 96 -2.49 0.69 12.49
CA ASN A 96 -2.00 -0.60 12.00
C ASN A 96 -0.69 -0.97 12.69
N SER A 97 -0.38 -2.26 12.68
CA SER A 97 0.95 -2.80 12.99
C SER A 97 1.58 -3.37 11.73
N ALA A 98 2.90 -3.52 11.75
CA ALA A 98 3.68 -4.05 10.62
C ALA A 98 3.22 -5.46 10.26
N ASP A 99 3.22 -5.77 8.96
CA ASP A 99 2.72 -7.06 8.46
C ASP A 99 3.73 -8.20 8.67
N HIS A 100 5.04 -7.90 8.77
CA HIS A 100 6.07 -8.91 9.05
C HIS A 100 5.95 -9.52 10.45
N ASP A 101 5.32 -8.82 11.41
CA ASP A 101 5.07 -9.30 12.77
C ASP A 101 3.85 -10.22 12.89
N LYS A 102 3.22 -10.62 11.76
CA LYS A 102 1.93 -11.33 11.77
C LYS A 102 2.02 -12.82 11.51
N LEU A 103 3.21 -13.34 11.23
CA LEU A 103 3.43 -14.77 11.10
C LEU A 103 3.35 -15.46 12.45
N LYS A 104 2.86 -16.69 12.44
CA LYS A 104 2.89 -17.62 13.56
C LYS A 104 3.91 -18.72 13.27
N PRO A 105 4.46 -19.40 14.29
CA PRO A 105 5.24 -20.60 14.08
C PRO A 105 4.48 -21.60 13.21
N ALA A 106 5.18 -22.25 12.27
CA ALA A 106 4.56 -23.20 11.35
C ALA A 106 3.91 -24.39 12.07
N ALA A 107 4.49 -24.81 13.20
CA ALA A 107 3.96 -25.87 14.05
C ALA A 107 2.57 -25.56 14.64
N ASP A 108 2.23 -24.27 14.78
CA ASP A 108 0.95 -23.81 15.33
C ASP A 108 -0.12 -23.60 14.24
N CYS A 109 0.21 -23.89 12.98
CA CYS A 109 -0.64 -23.63 11.83
C CYS A 109 -1.02 -24.93 11.11
N ALA A 110 -2.29 -25.04 10.70
CA ALA A 110 -2.71 -26.09 9.79
C ALA A 110 -2.14 -25.84 8.38
N LYS A 111 -1.47 -26.85 7.80
CA LYS A 111 -0.98 -26.78 6.42
C LYS A 111 -2.17 -26.71 5.45
N ILE A 112 -2.15 -25.70 4.58
CA ILE A 112 -3.17 -25.55 3.53
C ILE A 112 -2.84 -26.50 2.39
N ASN A 113 -3.79 -27.37 2.01
CA ASN A 113 -3.65 -28.25 0.85
C ASN A 113 -4.27 -27.59 -0.39
N TYR A 114 -3.44 -26.96 -1.21
CA TYR A 114 -3.87 -26.34 -2.47
C TYR A 114 -4.03 -27.40 -3.57
N PRO A 115 -5.12 -27.36 -4.37
CA PRO A 115 -5.29 -28.24 -5.50
C PRO A 115 -4.19 -28.01 -6.55
N LYS A 116 -3.85 -29.06 -7.30
CA LYS A 116 -2.93 -28.94 -8.43
C LYS A 116 -3.55 -28.05 -9.52
N PRO A 117 -2.74 -27.29 -10.26
CA PRO A 117 -3.22 -26.51 -11.39
C PRO A 117 -3.80 -27.43 -12.47
N ASP A 118 -4.88 -26.99 -13.10
CA ASP A 118 -5.61 -27.72 -14.15
C ASP A 118 -5.17 -27.36 -15.58
N GLY A 119 -4.35 -26.31 -15.76
CA GLY A 119 -3.86 -25.84 -17.05
C GLY A 119 -4.91 -25.10 -17.89
N VAL A 120 -6.09 -24.82 -17.34
CA VAL A 120 -7.20 -24.12 -18.03
C VAL A 120 -7.62 -22.87 -17.27
N LEU A 121 -7.94 -23.02 -15.99
CA LEU A 121 -8.30 -21.93 -15.08
C LEU A 121 -7.16 -21.59 -14.11
N THR A 122 -6.34 -22.58 -13.80
CA THR A 122 -5.25 -22.51 -12.82
C THR A 122 -3.97 -23.03 -13.42
N PHE A 123 -2.88 -22.32 -13.18
CA PHE A 123 -1.58 -22.58 -13.81
C PHE A 123 -0.49 -22.67 -12.75
N ASP A 124 0.61 -23.32 -13.09
CA ASP A 124 1.78 -23.33 -12.23
C ASP A 124 2.49 -21.95 -12.24
N ARG A 125 3.34 -21.76 -11.23
CA ARG A 125 4.06 -20.49 -11.05
C ARG A 125 5.04 -20.20 -12.20
N LEU A 126 5.71 -21.21 -12.77
CA LEU A 126 6.73 -21.00 -13.80
C LEU A 126 6.09 -20.51 -15.10
N SER A 127 4.98 -21.12 -15.52
CA SER A 127 4.17 -20.63 -16.64
C SER A 127 3.69 -19.20 -16.43
N SER A 128 3.25 -18.88 -15.20
CA SER A 128 2.81 -17.52 -14.84
C SER A 128 3.96 -16.50 -14.90
N VAL A 129 5.16 -16.87 -14.43
CA VAL A 129 6.37 -16.02 -14.48
C VAL A 129 6.80 -15.81 -15.93
N PHE A 130 6.78 -16.84 -16.77
CA PHE A 130 7.11 -16.73 -18.18
C PHE A 130 6.21 -15.71 -18.91
N LEU A 131 4.90 -15.73 -18.65
CA LEU A 131 3.96 -14.77 -19.24
C LEU A 131 4.16 -13.32 -18.76
N SER A 132 4.77 -13.11 -17.59
CA SER A 132 5.14 -11.76 -17.15
C SER A 132 6.29 -11.15 -17.96
N ASN A 133 6.99 -11.97 -18.74
CA ASN A 133 8.18 -11.61 -19.52
C ASN A 133 9.30 -10.96 -18.67
N THR A 134 9.31 -11.23 -17.37
CA THR A 134 10.36 -10.75 -16.47
C THR A 134 11.67 -11.48 -16.76
N ASN A 135 12.72 -10.73 -17.01
CA ASN A 135 14.06 -11.23 -17.24
C ASN A 135 15.09 -10.22 -16.73
N HIS A 136 16.28 -10.70 -16.44
CA HIS A 136 17.39 -9.95 -15.88
C HIS A 136 18.67 -10.49 -16.52
N GLU A 137 19.71 -9.65 -16.69
CA GLU A 137 21.05 -10.13 -17.04
C GLU A 137 21.49 -11.19 -16.02
N GLU A 138 22.01 -12.32 -16.49
CA GLU A 138 22.34 -13.46 -15.62
C GLU A 138 23.61 -13.17 -14.81
N GLU A 139 24.58 -12.49 -15.42
CA GLU A 139 25.84 -12.12 -14.78
C GLU A 139 25.77 -10.78 -14.03
N GLN A 140 24.78 -10.63 -13.15
CA GLN A 140 24.68 -9.48 -12.23
C GLN A 140 24.55 -9.91 -10.77
N PRO A 141 24.96 -9.05 -9.81
CA PRO A 141 24.69 -9.30 -8.39
C PRO A 141 23.20 -9.45 -8.10
N CYS A 142 22.82 -10.43 -7.27
CA CYS A 142 21.44 -10.62 -6.85
C CYS A 142 20.90 -9.34 -6.18
N HIS A 143 19.81 -8.76 -6.70
CA HIS A 143 19.24 -7.54 -6.13
C HIS A 143 18.44 -7.78 -4.83
N LEU A 144 18.16 -9.04 -4.48
CA LEU A 144 17.56 -9.43 -3.21
C LEU A 144 18.67 -9.67 -2.17
N GLN A 145 19.04 -8.61 -1.47
CA GLN A 145 20.14 -8.61 -0.50
C GLN A 145 19.67 -9.03 0.89
N LEU A 146 20.40 -9.98 1.50
CA LEU A 146 20.18 -10.39 2.88
C LEU A 146 21.05 -9.54 3.82
N LYS A 147 20.46 -9.07 4.92
CA LYS A 147 21.24 -8.47 6.01
C LYS A 147 22.11 -9.50 6.71
N ASP A 148 21.56 -10.70 6.89
CA ASP A 148 22.21 -11.87 7.47
C ASP A 148 21.80 -13.11 6.66
N GLY A 149 22.79 -13.80 6.10
CA GLY A 149 22.58 -14.99 5.28
C GLY A 149 22.19 -16.24 6.07
N ALA A 150 22.42 -16.27 7.38
CA ALA A 150 22.12 -17.43 8.22
C ALA A 150 20.63 -17.51 8.62
N VAL A 151 19.95 -16.36 8.76
CA VAL A 151 18.55 -16.28 9.21
C VAL A 151 17.55 -17.10 8.37
N PRO A 152 17.55 -17.05 7.03
CA PRO A 152 16.53 -17.76 6.24
C PRO A 152 16.74 -19.28 6.14
N ILE A 153 17.91 -19.80 6.53
CA ILE A 153 18.28 -21.22 6.43
C ILE A 153 18.08 -21.94 7.77
N ALA A 154 18.06 -21.19 8.87
CA ALA A 154 17.91 -21.69 10.24
C ALA A 154 16.51 -22.23 10.56
#